data_AF-A0A5P2BX83-F1
#
_entry.id   AF-A0A5P2BX83-F1
#
_cell.length_a   1.000
_cell.length_b   1.000
_cell.length_c   1.000
_cell.angle_alpha   90.00
_cell.angle_beta   90.00
_cell.angle_gamma   90.00
#
_symmetry.space_group_name_H-M   'P 1'
#
loop_
_entity.id
_entity.type
_entity.pdbx_description
1 polymer ?
#
loop_
_entity_poly.entity_id
_entity_poly.type
_entity_poly.pdbx_seq_one_letter_code
_entity_poly.pdbx_strand_id
1 'polypeptide(L)'
;MYLRTWPDRQTLLTDRGMALQELHRRHLGVSRLLLLWLCGLGGVTGWALLIQPIRYIDDKDPSAFLLGPVLLVLGLAALAPAVIGVVLGIRHDRRIRRLADAWLALDSHPASDARLRSPGLSLLWLLSSLAVCTLGLWTSFSAAAYAEPGNATYADVILGMGAGLLIWLTGLLGAAKAVGHYRWALRNLGPALPATAAAHR
;
A
#
# COMPACT_ATOMS: atom_id res chain seq x y z
N MET A 1 33.55 9.83 0.58
CA MET A 1 32.92 9.38 -0.66
C MET A 1 33.82 8.29 -1.25
N TYR A 2 33.56 7.02 -0.92
CA TYR A 2 34.31 5.90 -1.50
C TYR A 2 33.70 5.59 -2.87
N LEU A 3 34.38 5.97 -3.95
CA LEU A 3 34.07 5.43 -5.28
C LEU A 3 34.44 3.95 -5.24
N ARG A 4 33.42 3.07 -5.17
CA ARG A 4 33.60 1.64 -5.35
C ARG A 4 33.92 1.42 -6.83
N THR A 5 35.19 1.24 -7.16
CA THR A 5 35.63 0.91 -8.53
C THR A 5 35.55 -0.60 -8.71
N TRP A 6 34.68 -1.07 -9.60
CA TRP A 6 34.58 -2.50 -9.90
C TRP A 6 35.76 -2.93 -10.78
N PRO A 7 36.49 -4.01 -10.41
CA PRO A 7 37.66 -4.46 -11.16
C PRO A 7 37.30 -5.12 -12.50
N ASP A 8 36.09 -5.68 -12.64
CA ASP A 8 35.60 -6.25 -13.90
C ASP A 8 34.09 -6.08 -14.06
N ARG A 9 33.61 -6.04 -15.31
CA ARG A 9 32.19 -5.91 -15.65
C ARG A 9 31.35 -7.04 -15.05
N GLN A 10 31.88 -8.25 -14.99
CA GLN A 10 31.16 -9.40 -14.42
C GLN A 10 30.95 -9.24 -12.90
N THR A 11 31.91 -8.61 -12.20
CA THR A 11 31.76 -8.30 -10.76
C THR A 11 30.71 -7.21 -10.50
N LEU A 12 30.62 -6.21 -11.38
CA LEU A 12 29.56 -5.18 -11.34
C LEU A 12 28.18 -5.80 -11.54
N LEU A 13 28.01 -6.67 -12.54
CA LEU A 13 26.73 -7.32 -12.83
C LEU A 13 26.27 -8.24 -11.69
N THR A 14 27.20 -8.93 -11.05
CA THR A 14 26.89 -9.83 -9.92
C THR A 14 26.46 -9.04 -8.68
N ASP A 15 27.18 -7.98 -8.32
CA ASP A 15 26.85 -7.10 -7.19
C ASP A 15 25.50 -6.39 -7.42
N ARG A 16 25.25 -5.93 -8.65
CA ARG A 16 23.96 -5.37 -9.08
C ARG A 16 22.83 -6.39 -8.95
N GLY A 17 23.01 -7.61 -9.43
CA GLY A 17 22.00 -8.66 -9.38
C GLY A 17 21.58 -8.97 -7.94
N MET A 18 22.55 -9.08 -7.03
CA MET A 18 22.29 -9.27 -5.60
C MET A 18 21.57 -8.07 -4.98
N ALA A 19 22.01 -6.84 -5.29
CA ALA A 19 21.40 -5.62 -4.76
C ALA A 19 19.94 -5.46 -5.23
N LEU A 20 19.66 -5.70 -6.52
CA LEU A 20 18.31 -5.63 -7.08
C LEU A 20 17.41 -6.74 -6.53
N GLN A 21 17.93 -7.96 -6.33
CA GLN A 21 17.17 -9.06 -5.74
C GLN A 21 16.80 -8.78 -4.27
N GLU A 22 17.73 -8.22 -3.49
CA GLU A 22 17.48 -7.84 -2.10
C GLU A 22 16.46 -6.69 -2.00
N LEU A 23 16.58 -5.67 -2.88
CA LEU A 23 15.62 -4.59 -2.98
C LEU A 23 14.23 -5.10 -3.38
N HIS A 24 14.15 -6.04 -4.32
CA HIS A 24 12.90 -6.67 -4.74
C HIS A 24 12.23 -7.43 -3.61
N ARG A 25 12.99 -8.25 -2.87
CA ARG A 25 12.50 -9.01 -1.72
C ARG A 25 11.97 -8.11 -0.60
N ARG A 26 12.63 -6.98 -0.34
CA ARG A 26 12.18 -5.98 0.65
C ARG A 26 10.98 -5.15 0.20
N HIS A 27 10.79 -4.99 -1.10
CA HIS A 27 9.72 -4.16 -1.66
C HIS A 27 8.39 -4.91 -1.82
N LEU A 28 8.42 -6.21 -2.14
CA LEU A 28 7.23 -7.06 -2.37
C LEU A 28 6.97 -8.10 -1.26
N GLY A 29 7.61 -7.96 -0.11
CA GLY A 29 7.39 -8.86 1.01
C GLY A 29 5.93 -8.84 1.49
N VAL A 30 5.37 -10.02 1.77
CA VAL A 30 4.06 -10.21 2.40
C VAL A 30 3.93 -9.37 3.68
N SER A 31 5.04 -9.16 4.39
CA SER A 31 5.11 -8.27 5.56
C SER A 31 4.66 -6.84 5.27
N ARG A 32 4.95 -6.26 4.10
CA ARG A 32 4.45 -4.92 3.72
C ARG A 32 2.97 -4.90 3.42
N LEU A 33 2.45 -5.98 2.85
CA LEU A 33 1.00 -6.13 2.69
C LEU A 33 0.36 -6.18 4.07
N LEU A 34 0.84 -7.05 4.96
CA LEU A 34 0.33 -7.15 6.33
C LEU A 34 0.40 -5.82 7.08
N LEU A 35 1.49 -5.05 6.97
CA LEU A 35 1.60 -3.72 7.56
C LEU A 35 0.58 -2.73 6.99
N LEU A 36 0.32 -2.76 5.68
CA LEU A 36 -0.71 -1.92 5.06
C LEU A 36 -2.09 -2.27 5.58
N TRP A 37 -2.40 -3.56 5.70
CA TRP A 37 -3.65 -4.04 6.27
C TRP A 37 -3.78 -3.68 7.75
N LEU A 38 -2.69 -3.78 8.53
CA LEU A 38 -2.66 -3.37 9.93
C LEU A 38 -2.87 -1.86 10.08
N CYS A 39 -2.30 -1.04 9.18
CA CYS A 39 -2.56 0.39 9.14
C CYS A 39 -4.02 0.68 8.77
N GLY A 40 -4.58 -0.03 7.78
CA GLY A 40 -6.00 0.09 7.42
C GLY A 40 -6.91 -0.26 8.59
N LEU A 41 -6.65 -1.40 9.26
CA LEU A 41 -7.39 -1.85 10.43
C LEU A 41 -7.29 -0.83 11.57
N GLY A 42 -6.07 -0.40 11.92
CA GLY A 42 -5.85 0.61 12.95
C GLY A 42 -6.51 1.95 12.62
N GLY A 43 -6.54 2.32 11.33
CA GLY A 43 -7.26 3.50 10.86
C GLY A 43 -8.77 3.39 11.05
N VAL A 44 -9.37 2.25 10.66
CA VAL A 44 -10.80 1.99 10.86
C VAL A 44 -11.15 1.94 12.36
N THR A 45 -10.34 1.27 13.17
CA THR A 45 -10.52 1.23 14.63
C THR A 45 -10.40 2.62 15.25
N GLY A 46 -9.39 3.40 14.84
CA GLY A 46 -9.23 4.78 15.29
C GLY A 46 -10.42 5.65 14.91
N TRP A 47 -10.90 5.53 13.67
CA TRP A 47 -12.10 6.22 13.21
C TRP A 47 -13.35 5.85 14.00
N ALA A 48 -13.58 4.55 14.22
CA ALA A 48 -14.72 4.09 15.02
C ALA A 48 -14.71 4.70 16.42
N LEU A 49 -13.54 4.74 17.08
CA LEU A 49 -13.37 5.36 18.39
C LEU A 49 -13.62 6.88 18.38
N LEU A 50 -13.21 7.58 17.32
CA LEU A 50 -13.44 9.03 17.19
C LEU A 50 -14.91 9.41 17.05
N ILE A 51 -15.74 8.52 16.49
CA ILE A 51 -17.17 8.80 16.26
C ILE A 51 -18.05 8.41 17.45
N GLN A 52 -17.59 7.50 18.34
CA GLN A 52 -18.35 7.11 19.54
C GLN A 52 -18.81 8.29 20.43
N PRO A 53 -17.97 9.31 20.72
CA PRO A 53 -18.40 10.46 21.51
C PRO A 53 -19.60 11.19 20.91
N ILE A 54 -19.69 11.26 19.58
CA ILE A 54 -20.81 11.91 18.87
C ILE A 54 -22.10 11.12 19.08
N ARG A 55 -22.03 9.78 19.03
CA ARG A 55 -23.18 8.90 19.34
C ARG A 55 -23.72 9.12 20.74
N TYR A 56 -22.84 9.18 21.75
CA TYR A 56 -23.29 9.44 23.13
C TYR A 56 -23.97 10.81 23.29
N ILE A 57 -23.53 11.82 22.53
CA ILE A 57 -24.17 13.14 22.53
C ILE A 57 -25.57 13.06 21.90
N ASP A 58 -25.71 12.35 20.77
CA ASP A 58 -27.00 12.13 20.10
C ASP A 58 -27.99 11.36 21.01
N ASP A 59 -27.49 10.37 21.74
CA ASP A 59 -28.26 9.57 22.71
C ASP A 59 -28.54 10.31 24.02
N LYS A 60 -28.03 11.54 24.19
CA LYS A 60 -28.09 12.36 25.42
C LYS A 60 -27.52 11.66 26.65
N ASP A 61 -26.55 10.78 26.44
CA ASP A 61 -25.90 10.02 27.49
C ASP A 61 -24.85 10.88 28.21
N PRO A 62 -24.93 11.03 29.55
CA PRO A 62 -23.98 11.83 30.31
C PRO A 62 -22.55 11.24 30.32
N SER A 63 -22.39 9.97 29.93
CA SER A 63 -21.10 9.30 29.77
C SER A 63 -20.22 9.98 28.70
N ALA A 64 -20.81 10.74 27.76
CA ALA A 64 -20.11 11.51 26.74
C ALA A 64 -19.04 12.45 27.33
N PHE A 65 -19.29 13.05 28.49
CA PHE A 65 -18.36 13.99 29.12
C PHE A 65 -17.12 13.30 29.70
N LEU A 66 -17.27 12.07 30.20
CA LEU A 66 -16.19 11.32 30.84
C LEU A 66 -15.43 10.46 29.81
N LEU A 67 -16.17 9.69 29.00
CA LEU A 67 -15.59 8.75 28.02
C LEU A 67 -15.22 9.45 26.71
N GLY A 68 -15.89 10.54 26.34
CA GLY A 68 -15.67 11.25 25.09
C GLY A 68 -14.21 11.67 24.88
N PRO A 69 -13.59 12.40 25.82
CA PRO A 69 -12.18 12.79 25.73
C PRO A 69 -11.24 11.59 25.66
N VAL A 70 -11.51 10.53 26.42
CA VAL A 70 -10.69 9.30 26.45
C VAL A 70 -10.73 8.59 25.09
N LEU A 71 -11.93 8.44 24.52
CA LEU A 71 -12.13 7.83 23.21
C LEU A 71 -11.55 8.69 22.09
N LEU A 72 -11.63 10.01 22.20
CA LEU A 72 -11.00 10.93 21.25
C LEU A 72 -9.47 10.75 21.23
N VAL A 73 -8.85 10.74 22.41
CA VAL A 73 -7.40 10.53 22.54
C VAL A 73 -7.00 9.15 22.03
N LEU A 74 -7.74 8.09 22.39
CA LEU A 74 -7.45 6.72 21.95
C LEU A 74 -7.64 6.57 20.43
N GLY A 75 -8.69 7.17 19.87
CA GLY A 75 -8.95 7.20 18.44
C GLY A 75 -7.85 7.90 17.66
N LEU A 76 -7.39 9.07 18.13
CA LEU A 76 -6.24 9.77 17.57
C LEU A 76 -4.94 8.94 17.71
N ALA A 77 -4.72 8.32 18.86
CA ALA A 77 -3.55 7.50 19.12
C ALA A 77 -3.50 6.23 18.25
N ALA A 78 -4.65 5.70 17.82
CA ALA A 78 -4.74 4.60 16.86
C ALA A 78 -4.61 5.07 15.40
N LEU A 79 -5.25 6.20 15.06
CA LEU A 79 -5.28 6.72 13.69
C LEU A 79 -3.94 7.34 13.26
N ALA A 80 -3.28 8.08 14.14
CA ALA A 80 -2.04 8.79 13.80
C ALA A 80 -0.91 7.85 13.38
N PRO A 81 -0.59 6.74 14.09
CA PRO A 81 0.42 5.78 13.65
C PRO A 81 0.09 5.12 12.31
N ALA A 82 -1.18 4.84 12.04
CA ALA A 82 -1.61 4.30 10.75
C ALA A 82 -1.30 5.28 9.60
N VAL A 83 -1.64 6.55 9.76
CA VAL A 83 -1.36 7.61 8.77
C VAL A 83 0.14 7.79 8.59
N ILE A 84 0.90 7.88 9.69
CA ILE A 84 2.36 8.04 9.66
C ILE A 84 3.01 6.84 8.96
N GLY A 85 2.61 5.62 9.30
CA GLY A 85 3.11 4.39 8.70
C GLY A 85 2.90 4.34 7.18
N VAL A 86 1.72 4.74 6.71
CA VAL A 86 1.40 4.86 5.28
C VAL A 86 2.31 5.89 4.60
N VAL A 87 2.43 7.10 5.16
CA VAL A 87 3.26 8.17 4.57
C VAL A 87 4.73 7.77 4.51
N LEU A 88 5.29 7.21 5.59
CA LEU A 88 6.66 6.71 5.62
C LEU A 88 6.85 5.55 4.63
N GLY A 89 5.87 4.66 4.52
CA GLY A 89 5.85 3.59 3.54
C GLY A 89 5.97 4.11 2.11
N ILE A 90 5.17 5.11 1.73
CA ILE A 90 5.20 5.77 0.41
C ILE A 90 6.56 6.43 0.16
N ARG A 91 7.10 7.16 1.15
CA ARG A 91 8.42 7.81 1.02
C ARG A 91 9.53 6.79 0.80
N HIS A 92 9.49 5.68 1.54
CA HIS A 92 10.46 4.61 1.43
C HIS A 92 10.38 3.91 0.06
N ASP A 93 9.17 3.65 -0.45
CA ASP A 93 8.98 3.04 -1.77
C ASP A 93 9.54 3.94 -2.88
N ARG A 94 9.33 5.27 -2.80
CA ARG A 94 9.93 6.23 -3.73
C ARG A 94 11.46 6.24 -3.67
N ARG A 95 12.05 6.00 -2.49
CA ARG A 95 13.51 5.90 -2.33
C ARG A 95 14.05 4.63 -2.95
N ILE A 96 13.39 3.48 -2.71
CA ILE A 96 13.76 2.19 -3.32
C ILE A 96 13.68 2.28 -4.84
N ARG A 97 12.60 2.85 -5.40
CA ARG A 97 12.45 3.02 -6.85
C ARG A 97 13.59 3.84 -7.46
N ARG A 98 13.94 4.96 -6.84
CA ARG A 98 15.09 5.79 -7.28
C ARG A 98 16.41 5.05 -7.25
N LEU A 99 16.64 4.23 -6.22
CA LEU A 99 17.84 3.40 -6.14
C LEU A 99 17.85 2.31 -7.21
N ALA A 100 16.71 1.65 -7.45
CA ALA A 100 16.57 0.64 -8.50
C ALA A 100 16.81 1.24 -9.89
N ASP A 101 16.26 2.42 -10.17
CA ASP A 101 16.46 3.13 -11.44
C ASP A 101 17.93 3.54 -11.61
N ALA A 102 18.61 3.98 -10.53
CA ALA A 102 20.05 4.26 -10.57
C ALA A 102 20.88 3.01 -10.88
N TRP A 103 20.56 1.87 -10.26
CA TRP A 103 21.24 0.59 -10.55
C TRP A 103 20.97 0.07 -11.96
N LEU A 104 19.78 0.32 -12.51
CA LEU A 104 19.45 -0.01 -13.90
C LEU A 104 20.17 0.88 -14.90
N ALA A 105 20.45 2.14 -14.55
CA ALA A 105 21.19 3.05 -15.41
C ALA A 105 22.68 2.69 -15.55
N LEU A 106 23.25 1.90 -14.64
CA LEU A 106 24.68 1.54 -14.67
C LEU A 106 25.04 0.57 -15.82
N ASP A 107 24.21 -0.42 -16.13
CA ASP A 107 24.43 -1.37 -17.23
C ASP A 107 23.09 -2.07 -17.58
N SER A 108 23.00 -2.83 -18.66
CA SER A 108 21.79 -3.59 -19.04
C SER A 108 22.07 -5.09 -19.13
N HIS A 109 21.30 -5.94 -18.43
CA HIS A 109 21.52 -7.40 -18.49
C HIS A 109 20.20 -8.19 -18.54
N PRO A 110 19.71 -8.54 -19.75
CA PRO A 110 18.36 -9.06 -19.97
C PRO A 110 18.01 -10.32 -19.18
N ALA A 111 18.99 -11.22 -18.96
CA ALA A 111 18.77 -12.51 -18.30
C ALA A 111 18.50 -12.38 -16.80
N SER A 112 19.23 -11.50 -16.10
CA SER A 112 18.97 -11.19 -14.68
C SER A 112 17.75 -10.29 -14.51
N ASP A 113 17.53 -9.39 -15.47
CA ASP A 113 16.42 -8.44 -15.50
C ASP A 113 15.06 -9.17 -15.65
N ALA A 114 15.00 -10.28 -16.40
CA ALA A 114 13.80 -11.10 -16.52
C ALA A 114 13.30 -11.70 -15.19
N ARG A 115 14.21 -12.04 -14.26
CA ARG A 115 13.84 -12.60 -12.93
C ARG A 115 13.18 -11.57 -12.01
N LEU A 116 13.30 -10.28 -12.30
CA LEU A 116 12.61 -9.21 -11.58
C LEU A 116 11.12 -9.08 -11.97
N ARG A 117 10.67 -9.76 -13.03
CA ARG A 117 9.25 -9.92 -13.31
C ARG A 117 8.69 -10.94 -12.32
N SER A 118 8.08 -10.47 -11.24
CA SER A 118 7.26 -11.29 -10.35
C SER A 118 5.75 -11.02 -10.60
N PRO A 119 5.21 -11.45 -11.77
CA PRO A 119 3.83 -11.15 -12.16
C PRO A 119 2.81 -11.74 -11.18
N GLY A 120 3.09 -12.92 -10.61
CA GLY A 120 2.19 -13.57 -9.64
C GLY A 120 2.03 -12.78 -8.34
N LEU A 121 3.13 -12.25 -7.79
CA LEU A 121 3.09 -11.42 -6.58
C LEU A 121 2.36 -10.09 -6.86
N SER A 122 2.62 -9.47 -8.02
CA SER A 122 1.91 -8.24 -8.43
C SER A 122 0.41 -8.48 -8.62
N LEU A 123 0.02 -9.64 -9.16
CA LEU A 123 -1.38 -10.01 -9.38
C LEU A 123 -2.08 -10.29 -8.05
N LEU A 124 -1.44 -11.02 -7.13
CA LEU A 124 -1.97 -11.24 -5.78
C LEU A 124 -2.16 -9.92 -5.03
N TRP A 125 -1.18 -9.02 -5.12
CA TRP A 125 -1.28 -7.67 -4.54
C TRP A 125 -2.42 -6.88 -5.17
N LEU A 126 -2.58 -6.95 -6.49
CA LEU A 126 -3.65 -6.25 -7.21
C LEU A 126 -5.03 -6.79 -6.82
N LEU A 127 -5.23 -8.11 -6.86
CA LEU A 127 -6.51 -8.76 -6.57
C LEU A 127 -6.93 -8.54 -5.12
N SER A 128 -6.01 -8.74 -4.17
CA SER A 128 -6.30 -8.47 -2.75
C SER A 128 -6.65 -7.00 -2.50
N SER A 129 -5.92 -6.09 -3.12
CA SER A 129 -6.16 -4.65 -2.98
C SER A 129 -7.46 -4.20 -3.66
N LEU A 130 -7.79 -4.80 -4.82
CA LEU A 130 -9.03 -4.54 -5.53
C LEU A 130 -10.22 -5.03 -4.71
N ALA A 131 -10.15 -6.22 -4.11
CA ALA A 131 -11.17 -6.73 -3.22
C ALA A 131 -11.39 -5.81 -2.01
N VAL A 132 -10.32 -5.32 -1.38
CA VAL A 132 -10.43 -4.35 -0.28
C VAL A 132 -11.05 -3.03 -0.76
N CYS A 133 -10.64 -2.55 -1.93
CA CYS A 133 -11.15 -1.32 -2.52
C CYS A 133 -12.65 -1.40 -2.82
N THR A 134 -13.11 -2.49 -3.45
CA THR A 134 -14.53 -2.70 -3.75
C THR A 134 -15.35 -2.89 -2.48
N LEU A 135 -14.82 -3.58 -1.47
CA LEU A 135 -15.46 -3.69 -0.16
C LEU A 135 -15.59 -2.33 0.52
N GLY A 136 -14.57 -1.47 0.48
CA GLY A 136 -14.63 -0.12 1.05
C GLY A 136 -15.63 0.81 0.36
N LEU A 137 -15.73 0.73 -0.98
CA LEU A 137 -16.77 1.41 -1.74
C LEU A 137 -18.15 0.89 -1.38
N TRP A 138 -18.32 -0.43 -1.36
CA TRP A 138 -19.59 -1.06 -1.01
C TRP A 138 -20.05 -0.63 0.38
N THR A 139 -19.18 -0.67 1.39
CA THR A 139 -19.52 -0.26 2.76
C THR A 139 -19.84 1.24 2.86
N SER A 140 -19.12 2.09 2.14
CA SER A 140 -19.40 3.53 2.09
C SER A 140 -20.77 3.81 1.49
N PHE A 141 -21.07 3.19 0.34
CA PHE A 141 -22.34 3.38 -0.37
C PHE A 141 -23.51 2.74 0.37
N SER A 142 -23.33 1.55 0.95
CA SER A 142 -24.37 0.90 1.73
C SER A 142 -24.74 1.71 2.96
N ALA A 143 -23.75 2.30 3.65
CA ALA A 143 -24.00 3.17 4.80
C ALA A 143 -24.86 4.39 4.44
N ALA A 144 -24.67 4.97 3.26
CA ALA A 144 -25.48 6.08 2.77
C ALA A 144 -26.84 5.63 2.20
N ALA A 145 -26.89 4.49 1.51
CA ALA A 145 -28.10 4.01 0.82
C ALA A 145 -29.14 3.41 1.79
N TYR A 146 -28.70 2.78 2.88
CA TYR A 146 -29.57 2.22 3.91
C TYR A 146 -29.84 3.20 5.06
N ALA A 147 -29.41 4.46 4.94
CA ALA A 147 -29.72 5.48 5.92
C ALA A 147 -31.21 5.85 5.82
N GLU A 148 -32.02 5.30 6.70
CA GLU A 148 -33.44 5.64 6.80
C GLU A 148 -33.64 6.97 7.54
N PRO A 149 -34.38 7.93 6.95
CA PRO A 149 -34.74 9.18 7.63
C PRO A 149 -35.51 8.89 8.93
N GLY A 150 -34.94 9.28 10.07
CA GLY A 150 -35.56 9.12 11.40
C GLY A 150 -35.13 7.89 12.19
N ASN A 151 -34.51 6.89 11.55
CA ASN A 151 -33.98 5.69 12.21
C ASN A 151 -32.44 5.67 12.26
N ALA A 152 -31.76 6.30 11.30
CA ALA A 152 -30.31 6.37 11.27
C ALA A 152 -29.80 7.65 11.94
N THR A 153 -28.91 7.51 12.93
CA THR A 153 -28.24 8.64 13.57
C THR A 153 -27.20 9.23 12.61
N TYR A 154 -26.98 10.55 12.66
CA TYR A 154 -25.95 11.21 11.85
C TYR A 154 -24.55 10.61 12.10
N ALA A 155 -24.28 10.22 13.34
CA ALA A 155 -23.06 9.53 13.73
C ALA A 155 -22.90 8.15 13.06
N ASP A 156 -23.97 7.41 12.81
CA ASP A 156 -23.90 6.09 12.16
C ASP A 156 -23.53 6.22 10.68
N VAL A 157 -24.07 7.24 10.01
CA VAL A 157 -23.72 7.57 8.62
C VAL A 157 -22.26 7.99 8.51
N ILE A 158 -21.78 8.88 9.39
CA ILE A 158 -20.37 9.31 9.40
C ILE A 158 -19.43 8.15 9.70
N LEU A 159 -19.80 7.28 10.65
CA LEU A 159 -19.00 6.10 10.99
C LEU A 159 -18.87 5.18 9.78
N GLY A 160 -19.99 4.84 9.13
CA GLY A 160 -20.01 3.97 7.95
C GLY A 160 -19.26 4.54 6.76
N MET A 161 -19.52 5.80 6.39
CA MET A 161 -18.84 6.47 5.27
C MET A 161 -17.34 6.61 5.53
N GLY A 162 -16.92 7.01 6.73
CA GLY A 162 -15.50 7.20 7.03
C GLY A 162 -14.74 5.88 7.14
N ALA A 163 -15.34 4.83 7.72
CA ALA A 163 -14.76 3.49 7.74
C ALA A 163 -14.60 2.94 6.32
N GLY A 164 -15.63 3.05 5.49
CA GLY A 164 -15.58 2.65 4.09
C GLY A 164 -14.55 3.43 3.28
N LEU A 165 -14.42 4.74 3.50
CA LEU A 165 -13.40 5.58 2.87
C LEU A 165 -11.97 5.13 3.26
N LEU A 166 -11.72 4.81 4.52
CA LEU A 166 -10.41 4.34 4.98
C LEU A 166 -10.05 2.97 4.39
N ILE A 167 -11.03 2.06 4.33
CA ILE A 167 -10.87 0.76 3.67
C ILE A 167 -10.58 0.97 2.17
N TRP A 168 -11.34 1.84 1.51
CA TRP A 168 -11.15 2.18 0.10
C TRP A 168 -9.75 2.76 -0.16
N LEU A 169 -9.30 3.73 0.63
CA LEU A 169 -7.96 4.32 0.51
C LEU A 169 -6.86 3.28 0.71
N THR A 170 -7.04 2.36 1.67
CA THR A 170 -6.10 1.27 1.92
C THR A 170 -5.99 0.34 0.71
N GLY A 171 -7.13 -0.05 0.13
CA GLY A 171 -7.20 -0.83 -1.11
C GLY A 171 -6.60 -0.08 -2.30
N LEU A 172 -6.85 1.22 -2.44
CA LEU A 172 -6.31 2.04 -3.53
C LEU A 172 -4.79 2.17 -3.46
N LEU A 173 -4.22 2.39 -2.26
CA LEU A 173 -2.78 2.39 -2.02
C LEU A 173 -2.17 1.04 -2.42
N GLY A 174 -2.86 -0.05 -2.10
CA GLY A 174 -2.59 -1.39 -2.57
C GLY A 174 -2.54 -1.50 -4.11
N ALA A 175 -3.63 -1.16 -4.79
CA ALA A 175 -3.71 -1.25 -6.24
C ALA A 175 -2.63 -0.38 -6.92
N ALA A 176 -2.38 0.82 -6.39
CA ALA A 176 -1.39 1.76 -6.91
C ALA A 176 0.03 1.19 -6.90
N LYS A 177 0.48 0.47 -5.86
CA LYS A 177 1.83 -0.11 -5.90
C LYS A 177 1.92 -1.30 -6.85
N ALA A 178 0.87 -2.12 -6.94
CA ALA A 178 0.83 -3.26 -7.86
C ALA A 178 0.96 -2.78 -9.32
N VAL A 179 0.10 -1.83 -9.72
CA VAL A 179 0.13 -1.24 -11.07
C VAL A 179 1.45 -0.51 -11.32
N GLY A 180 1.94 0.23 -10.33
CA GLY A 180 3.22 0.92 -10.42
C GLY A 180 4.42 -0.02 -10.57
N HIS A 181 4.35 -1.24 -10.02
CA HIS A 181 5.38 -2.26 -10.21
C HIS A 181 5.25 -2.91 -11.59
N TYR A 182 4.04 -3.28 -12.00
CA TYR A 182 3.76 -3.87 -13.31
C TYR A 182 4.17 -2.94 -14.47
N ARG A 183 3.81 -1.64 -14.40
CA ARG A 183 4.21 -0.64 -15.40
C ARG A 183 5.71 -0.43 -15.46
N TRP A 184 6.39 -0.42 -14.31
CA TRP A 184 7.85 -0.32 -14.24
C TRP A 184 8.51 -1.56 -14.86
N ALA A 185 8.03 -2.76 -14.53
CA ALA A 185 8.54 -4.02 -15.07
C ALA A 185 8.30 -4.15 -16.59
N LEU A 186 7.22 -3.58 -17.12
CA LEU A 186 6.98 -3.52 -18.56
C LEU A 186 7.92 -2.52 -19.26
N ARG A 187 8.05 -1.31 -18.70
CA ARG A 187 8.87 -0.23 -19.30
C ARG A 187 10.36 -0.54 -19.31
N ASN A 188 10.87 -1.10 -18.21
CA ASN A 188 12.32 -1.22 -18.02
C ASN A 188 12.87 -2.60 -18.42
N LEU A 189 12.02 -3.62 -18.57
CA LEU A 189 12.50 -4.98 -18.85
C LEU A 189 12.26 -5.42 -20.31
N GLY A 190 11.60 -4.60 -21.15
CA GLY A 190 11.38 -4.83 -22.58
C GLY A 190 10.65 -6.15 -22.94
N PRO A 191 10.12 -6.31 -24.16
CA PRO A 191 9.74 -7.65 -24.63
C PRO A 191 11.01 -8.51 -24.65
N ALA A 192 11.01 -9.66 -23.96
CA ALA A 192 12.06 -10.64 -24.17
C ALA A 192 11.92 -11.08 -25.63
N LEU A 193 12.80 -10.60 -26.51
CA LEU A 193 12.87 -11.12 -27.88
C LEU A 193 13.07 -12.64 -27.75
N PRO A 194 12.21 -13.46 -28.39
CA PRO A 194 12.36 -14.90 -28.36
C PRO A 194 13.79 -15.26 -28.77
N ALA A 195 14.45 -16.09 -27.97
CA ALA A 195 15.84 -16.52 -28.15
C ALA A 195 16.10 -17.26 -29.49
N THR A 196 15.08 -17.45 -30.33
CA THR A 196 15.17 -18.11 -31.64
C THR A 196 15.72 -17.21 -32.75
N ALA A 197 15.78 -15.89 -32.59
CA ALA A 197 16.27 -14.99 -33.65
C ALA A 197 17.80 -14.83 -33.71
N ALA A 198 18.54 -15.26 -32.67
CA ALA A 198 19.99 -15.08 -32.57
C ALA A 198 20.81 -16.27 -33.13
N ALA A 199 20.17 -17.36 -33.54
CA ALA A 199 20.84 -18.57 -34.06
C ALA A 199 21.01 -18.58 -35.59
N HIS A 200 20.71 -17.48 -36.29
CA HIS A 200 20.70 -17.42 -37.76
C HIS A 200 21.53 -16.27 -38.36
N ARG A 201 22.61 -15.83 -37.70
CA ARG A 201 23.63 -14.98 -38.34
C ARG A 201 25.02 -15.54 -38.13
#